data_AF-A0A1B1CJK8-F1
#
_entry.id   AF-A0A1B1CJK8-F1
#
_cell.length_a   1.000
_cell.length_b   1.000
_cell.length_c   1.000
_cell.angle_alpha   90.00
_cell.angle_beta   90.00
_cell.angle_gamma   90.00
#
_symmetry.space_group_name_H-M   'P 1'
#
loop_
_entity.id
_entity.type
_entity.pdbx_description
1 polymer ?
#
loop_
_entity_poly.entity_id
_entity_poly.type
_entity_poly.pdbx_seq_one_letter_code
_entity_poly.pdbx_strand_id
1 'polypeptide(L)'
;MMSFLTTRAADSSLFAVAQGGEISEAIKRMAEAPRLADMCNLDRQVYALMAAWMDVIQRMAAYCAIASVPWSKAYERYSATLADMKEEDAEDFGWRKAFKAWSDIVNEELSSNQRSENFLAAQRDLLRAALDLRTRQQQMTDSVAKLFGVPSQRDFDELTRQITELRRELRASGRNAMRPKVQAASPHSHGRDEP
;
A
#
# COMPACT_ATOMS: atom_id res chain seq x y z
N MET A 1 27.97 12.31 -55.24
CA MET A 1 26.84 11.95 -54.35
C MET A 1 27.29 10.80 -53.46
N MET A 2 27.01 10.94 -52.16
CA MET A 2 27.27 10.00 -51.05
C MET A 2 28.72 9.93 -50.53
N SER A 3 28.87 10.65 -49.42
CA SER A 3 29.95 10.64 -48.47
C SER A 3 29.67 9.61 -47.37
N PHE A 4 30.71 9.26 -46.62
CA PHE A 4 30.72 8.57 -45.32
C PHE A 4 30.44 7.05 -45.36
N LEU A 5 31.47 6.24 -45.08
CA LEU A 5 31.43 5.16 -44.06
C LEU A 5 32.68 4.26 -43.96
N THR A 6 33.89 4.67 -44.36
CA THR A 6 35.05 3.77 -44.19
C THR A 6 36.37 4.43 -43.84
N THR A 7 36.41 5.22 -42.76
CA THR A 7 37.68 5.53 -42.06
C THR A 7 37.43 5.82 -40.57
N ARG A 8 37.50 4.82 -39.68
CA ARG A 8 38.01 4.99 -38.30
C ARG A 8 38.28 3.65 -37.59
N ALA A 9 39.15 2.83 -38.17
CA ALA A 9 39.91 1.85 -37.40
C ALA A 9 41.20 2.53 -36.89
N ALA A 10 41.07 3.48 -35.96
CA ALA A 10 42.23 4.14 -35.31
C ALA A 10 41.86 4.94 -34.04
N ASP A 11 40.82 4.54 -33.30
CA ASP A 11 40.62 5.03 -31.93
C ASP A 11 40.41 3.85 -30.98
N SER A 12 41.45 3.01 -30.89
CA SER A 12 41.70 2.17 -29.73
C SER A 12 42.18 3.02 -28.55
N SER A 13 41.35 3.99 -28.15
CA SER A 13 41.55 4.86 -26.98
C SER A 13 40.34 4.89 -26.05
N LEU A 14 39.30 4.07 -26.31
CA LEU A 14 38.19 3.82 -25.38
C LEU A 14 38.64 3.22 -24.03
N PHE A 15 39.93 2.88 -23.89
CA PHE A 15 40.55 2.41 -22.65
C PHE A 15 41.73 3.27 -22.15
N ALA A 16 41.99 4.46 -22.70
CA ALA A 16 43.25 5.17 -22.42
C ALA A 16 43.16 6.54 -21.72
N VAL A 17 42.05 7.29 -21.73
CA VAL A 17 42.04 8.65 -21.12
C VAL A 17 40.69 9.02 -20.49
N ALA A 18 40.24 8.24 -19.50
CA ALA A 18 39.22 8.67 -18.53
C ALA A 18 39.66 8.28 -17.11
N GLN A 19 40.64 9.05 -16.64
CA GLN A 19 40.92 9.47 -15.26
C GLN A 19 40.75 8.46 -14.11
N GLY A 20 41.89 7.98 -13.59
CA GLY A 20 41.99 7.43 -12.24
C GLY A 20 41.61 8.41 -11.10
N GLY A 21 41.26 9.66 -11.41
CA GLY A 21 40.70 10.63 -10.47
C GLY A 21 39.24 10.37 -10.11
N GLU A 22 38.37 10.05 -11.07
CA GLU A 22 36.95 9.72 -10.82
C GLU A 22 36.80 8.38 -10.11
N ILE A 23 37.65 7.41 -10.47
CA ILE A 23 37.71 6.11 -9.79
C ILE A 23 38.22 6.29 -8.36
N SER A 24 39.21 7.16 -8.13
CA SER A 24 39.72 7.52 -6.80
C SER A 24 38.67 8.25 -5.97
N GLU A 25 37.91 9.18 -6.55
CA GLU A 25 36.82 9.89 -5.87
C GLU A 25 35.63 8.96 -5.55
N ALA A 26 35.30 8.02 -6.45
CA ALA A 26 34.29 6.99 -6.22
C ALA A 26 34.72 6.02 -5.11
N ILE A 27 36.00 5.63 -5.06
CA ILE A 27 36.57 4.80 -3.98
C ILE A 27 36.61 5.59 -2.67
N LYS A 28 36.93 6.89 -2.70
CA LYS A 28 36.86 7.78 -1.53
C LYS A 28 35.44 7.96 -1.02
N ARG A 29 34.46 8.15 -1.91
CA ARG A 29 33.03 8.15 -1.57
C ARG A 29 32.55 6.83 -0.99
N MET A 30 33.07 5.70 -1.46
CA MET A 30 32.82 4.37 -0.90
C MET A 30 33.45 4.19 0.49
N ALA A 31 34.63 4.78 0.72
CA ALA A 31 35.28 4.79 2.03
C ALA A 31 34.63 5.79 3.01
N GLU A 32 33.95 6.82 2.49
CA GLU A 32 33.33 7.92 3.25
C GLU A 32 31.80 7.81 3.43
N ALA A 33 31.11 6.82 2.82
CA ALA A 33 29.67 6.63 3.01
C ALA A 33 29.27 5.14 3.14
N PRO A 34 28.31 4.74 4.02
CA PRO A 34 27.76 5.38 5.23
C PRO A 34 28.29 4.72 6.51
N ARG A 35 28.05 5.35 7.68
CA ARG A 35 28.44 4.80 8.99
C ARG A 35 27.93 3.38 9.14
N LEU A 36 28.69 2.48 9.78
CA LEU A 36 28.26 1.12 10.17
C LEU A 36 26.83 1.08 10.77
N ALA A 37 26.40 2.17 11.41
CA ALA A 37 25.06 2.39 11.91
C ALA A 37 23.94 2.30 10.84
N ASP A 38 24.17 2.80 9.62
CA ASP A 38 23.17 2.78 8.54
C ASP A 38 23.03 1.37 7.94
N MET A 39 24.13 0.60 7.88
CA MET A 39 24.09 -0.82 7.52
C MET A 39 23.34 -1.63 8.59
N CYS A 40 23.65 -1.44 9.87
CA CYS A 40 22.91 -2.09 10.95
C CYS A 40 21.41 -1.72 10.97
N ASN A 41 21.07 -0.48 10.58
CA ASN A 41 19.67 -0.07 10.43
C ASN A 41 18.99 -0.76 9.25
N LEU A 42 19.69 -0.93 8.12
CA LEU A 42 19.16 -1.63 6.95
C LEU A 42 18.96 -3.12 7.23
N ASP A 43 19.93 -3.78 7.88
CA ASP A 43 19.79 -5.18 8.33
C ASP A 43 18.57 -5.35 9.23
N ARG A 44 18.38 -4.44 10.19
CA ARG A 44 17.19 -4.43 11.06
C ARG A 44 15.89 -4.25 10.29
N GLN A 45 15.88 -3.41 9.25
CA GLN A 45 14.71 -3.23 8.39
C GLN A 45 14.42 -4.48 7.55
N VAL A 46 15.45 -5.16 7.05
CA VAL A 46 15.32 -6.44 6.33
C VAL A 46 14.72 -7.51 7.25
N TYR A 47 15.23 -7.64 8.48
CA TYR A 47 14.64 -8.57 9.46
C TYR A 47 13.19 -8.23 9.80
N ALA A 48 12.87 -6.94 9.98
CA ALA A 48 11.49 -6.51 10.23
C ALA A 48 10.57 -6.82 9.05
N LEU A 49 11.07 -6.67 7.81
CA LEU A 49 10.34 -7.00 6.60
C LEU A 49 10.07 -8.51 6.49
N MET A 50 11.09 -9.34 6.77
CA MET A 50 10.95 -10.80 6.77
C MET A 50 9.97 -11.27 7.86
N ALA A 51 10.02 -10.66 9.05
CA ALA A 51 9.07 -10.95 10.12
C ALA A 51 7.62 -10.60 9.72
N ALA A 52 7.41 -9.42 9.12
CA ALA A 52 6.09 -9.01 8.61
C ALA A 52 5.59 -9.93 7.49
N TRP A 53 6.50 -10.39 6.61
CA TRP A 53 6.17 -11.36 5.56
C TRP A 53 5.71 -12.70 6.14
N MET A 54 6.43 -13.21 7.15
CA MET A 54 6.03 -14.44 7.86
C MET A 54 4.67 -14.28 8.56
N ASP A 55 4.40 -13.12 9.17
CA ASP A 55 3.10 -12.84 9.81
C ASP A 55 1.95 -12.87 8.79
N VAL A 56 2.16 -12.34 7.57
CA VAL A 56 1.17 -12.45 6.49
C VAL A 56 0.91 -13.90 6.10
N ILE A 57 1.96 -14.72 5.93
CA ILE A 57 1.81 -16.14 5.60
C ILE A 57 1.02 -16.87 6.69
N GLN A 58 1.35 -16.61 7.97
CA GLN A 58 0.68 -17.24 9.10
C GLN A 58 -0.79 -16.87 9.17
N ARG A 59 -1.14 -15.59 9.00
CA ARG A 59 -2.53 -15.13 9.02
C ARG A 59 -3.30 -15.60 7.79
N MET A 60 -2.65 -15.74 6.65
CA MET A 60 -3.24 -16.32 5.46
C MET A 60 -3.61 -17.79 5.68
N ALA A 61 -2.73 -18.56 6.31
CA ALA A 61 -3.01 -19.95 6.68
C ALA A 61 -4.20 -20.05 7.66
N ALA A 62 -4.25 -19.18 8.68
CA ALA A 62 -5.36 -19.12 9.63
C ALA A 62 -6.69 -18.76 8.94
N TYR A 63 -6.67 -17.79 8.02
CA TYR A 63 -7.83 -17.43 7.20
C TYR A 63 -8.30 -18.61 6.34
N CYS A 64 -7.40 -19.29 5.62
CA CYS A 64 -7.74 -20.45 4.80
C CYS A 64 -8.35 -21.58 5.64
N ALA A 65 -7.85 -21.83 6.85
CA ALA A 65 -8.40 -22.83 7.75
C ALA A 65 -9.85 -22.50 8.17
N ILE A 66 -10.16 -21.23 8.44
CA ILE A 66 -11.53 -20.79 8.79
C ILE A 66 -12.44 -20.81 7.55
N ALA A 67 -11.90 -20.47 6.38
CA ALA A 67 -12.64 -20.49 5.12
C ALA A 67 -12.99 -21.91 4.66
N SER A 68 -12.26 -22.94 5.09
CA SER A 68 -12.55 -24.34 4.74
C SER A 68 -13.65 -24.99 5.58
N VAL A 69 -13.90 -24.51 6.81
CA VAL A 69 -14.89 -25.09 7.74
C VAL A 69 -16.30 -25.24 7.14
N PRO A 70 -16.85 -24.28 6.39
CA PRO A 70 -18.21 -24.38 5.85
C PRO A 70 -18.36 -25.50 4.82
N TRP A 71 -17.29 -25.82 4.10
CA TRP A 71 -17.32 -26.91 3.11
C TRP A 71 -17.52 -28.26 3.77
N SER A 72 -16.85 -28.52 4.90
CA SER A 72 -17.05 -29.73 5.69
C SER A 72 -18.47 -29.82 6.26
N LYS A 73 -18.98 -28.71 6.82
CA LYS A 73 -20.34 -28.64 7.35
C LYS A 73 -21.41 -28.84 6.28
N ALA A 74 -21.23 -28.21 5.12
CA ALA A 74 -22.14 -28.38 3.99
C ALA A 74 -22.18 -29.84 3.50
N TYR A 75 -21.03 -30.51 3.47
CA TYR A 75 -20.94 -31.93 3.14
C TYR A 75 -21.68 -32.82 4.14
N GLU A 76 -21.51 -32.61 5.44
CA GLU A 76 -22.23 -33.34 6.49
C GLU A 76 -23.74 -33.11 6.42
N ARG A 77 -24.16 -31.86 6.21
CA ARG A 77 -25.58 -31.50 6.11
C ARG A 77 -26.22 -32.10 4.86
N TYR A 78 -25.50 -32.10 3.74
CA TYR A 78 -25.96 -32.72 2.49
C TYR A 78 -26.05 -34.26 2.60
N SER A 79 -25.06 -34.92 3.18
CA SER A 79 -25.10 -36.38 3.34
C SER A 79 -26.22 -36.83 4.28
N ALA A 80 -26.51 -36.06 5.35
CA ALA A 80 -27.67 -36.28 6.19
C ALA A 80 -28.99 -36.12 5.42
N THR A 81 -29.13 -35.05 4.60
CA THR A 81 -30.35 -34.86 3.79
C THR A 81 -30.60 -35.96 2.77
N LEU A 82 -29.53 -36.58 2.25
CA LEU A 82 -29.66 -37.74 1.36
C LEU A 82 -30.00 -39.02 2.11
N ALA A 83 -29.49 -39.21 3.33
CA ALA A 83 -29.78 -40.38 4.15
C ALA A 83 -31.24 -40.40 4.66
N ASP A 84 -31.84 -39.23 4.86
CA ASP A 84 -33.24 -39.07 5.31
C ASP A 84 -34.28 -39.16 4.17
N MET A 85 -33.86 -39.22 2.90
CA MET A 85 -34.78 -39.38 1.76
C MET A 85 -35.34 -40.81 1.70
N LYS A 86 -36.67 -40.94 1.72
CA LYS A 86 -37.36 -42.22 1.54
C LYS A 86 -37.27 -42.70 0.10
N GLU A 87 -37.34 -44.02 -0.12
CA GLU A 87 -37.31 -44.66 -1.45
C GLU A 87 -38.33 -44.09 -2.44
N GLU A 88 -39.51 -43.67 -1.97
CA GLU A 88 -40.57 -43.07 -2.80
C GLU A 88 -40.21 -41.66 -3.32
N ASP A 89 -39.41 -40.90 -2.56
CA ASP A 89 -38.92 -39.57 -2.96
C ASP A 89 -37.65 -39.65 -3.84
N ALA A 90 -36.98 -40.82 -3.86
CA ALA A 90 -35.74 -41.04 -4.60
C ALA A 90 -35.97 -41.21 -6.11
N GLU A 91 -37.12 -41.74 -6.55
CA GLU A 91 -37.45 -41.88 -7.98
C GLU A 91 -37.57 -40.53 -8.71
N ASP A 92 -38.01 -39.48 -8.00
CA ASP A 92 -38.19 -38.13 -8.56
C ASP A 92 -36.97 -37.21 -8.29
N PHE A 93 -35.93 -37.74 -7.63
CA PHE A 93 -34.72 -37.01 -7.24
C PHE A 93 -33.64 -37.02 -8.34
N GLY A 94 -33.91 -36.30 -9.43
CA GLY A 94 -32.95 -36.14 -10.52
C GLY A 94 -31.69 -35.35 -10.12
N TRP A 95 -30.57 -35.56 -10.85
CA TRP A 95 -29.28 -34.92 -10.59
C TRP A 95 -29.32 -33.39 -10.43
N ARG A 96 -30.25 -32.71 -11.12
CA ARG A 96 -30.44 -31.26 -11.00
C ARG A 96 -31.03 -30.84 -9.65
N LYS A 97 -31.97 -31.64 -9.11
CA LYS A 97 -32.54 -31.39 -7.77
C LYS A 97 -31.48 -31.65 -6.70
N ALA A 98 -30.68 -32.72 -6.85
CA ALA A 98 -29.54 -33.00 -5.98
C ALA A 98 -28.50 -31.88 -5.98
N PHE A 99 -28.08 -31.41 -7.16
CA PHE A 99 -27.15 -30.28 -7.28
C PHE A 99 -27.71 -28.98 -6.70
N LYS A 100 -29.01 -28.71 -6.89
CA LYS A 100 -29.66 -27.54 -6.31
C LYS A 100 -29.66 -27.62 -4.78
N ALA A 101 -30.06 -28.74 -4.20
CA ALA A 101 -30.03 -28.95 -2.76
C ALA A 101 -28.61 -28.79 -2.18
N TRP A 102 -27.60 -29.35 -2.86
CA TRP A 102 -26.19 -29.12 -2.51
C TRP A 102 -25.82 -27.65 -2.55
N SER A 103 -26.14 -26.95 -3.65
CA SER A 103 -25.81 -25.53 -3.84
C SER A 103 -26.48 -24.64 -2.80
N ASP A 104 -27.74 -24.93 -2.46
CA ASP A 104 -28.49 -24.16 -1.46
C ASP A 104 -27.86 -24.33 -0.06
N ILE A 105 -27.50 -25.56 0.32
CA ILE A 105 -26.80 -25.86 1.59
C ILE A 105 -25.43 -25.18 1.65
N VAL A 106 -24.62 -25.31 0.60
CA VAL A 106 -23.30 -24.67 0.54
C VAL A 106 -23.42 -23.16 0.64
N ASN A 107 -24.39 -22.56 -0.06
CA ASN A 107 -24.58 -21.12 -0.06
C ASN A 107 -25.01 -20.60 1.32
N GLU A 108 -25.88 -21.31 2.03
CA GLU A 108 -26.31 -20.97 3.39
C GLU A 108 -25.12 -21.02 4.38
N GLU A 109 -24.36 -22.12 4.39
CA GLU A 109 -23.21 -22.30 5.29
C GLU A 109 -22.08 -21.31 4.98
N LEU A 110 -21.79 -21.07 3.70
CA LEU A 110 -20.77 -20.11 3.30
C LEU A 110 -21.17 -18.68 3.65
N SER A 111 -22.42 -18.29 3.39
CA SER A 111 -22.93 -16.95 3.74
C SER A 111 -22.94 -16.74 5.25
N SER A 112 -23.34 -17.75 6.02
CA SER A 112 -23.29 -17.74 7.48
C SER A 112 -21.85 -17.56 7.99
N ASN A 113 -20.90 -18.31 7.44
CA ASN A 113 -19.50 -18.22 7.83
C ASN A 113 -18.85 -16.89 7.44
N GLN A 114 -19.12 -16.35 6.26
CA GLN A 114 -18.59 -15.04 5.84
C GLN A 114 -19.07 -13.89 6.74
N ARG A 115 -20.24 -14.05 7.36
CA ARG A 115 -20.80 -13.10 8.34
C ARG A 115 -20.35 -13.39 9.76
N SER A 116 -19.67 -14.51 10.00
CA SER A 116 -19.20 -14.89 11.32
C SER A 116 -18.10 -13.94 11.81
N GLU A 117 -18.08 -13.67 13.11
CA GLU A 117 -17.06 -12.83 13.72
C GLU A 117 -15.65 -13.41 13.52
N ASN A 118 -15.53 -14.74 13.54
CA ASN A 118 -14.25 -15.43 13.34
C ASN A 118 -13.68 -15.19 11.95
N PHE A 119 -14.50 -15.30 10.90
CA PHE A 119 -14.08 -15.03 9.52
C PHE A 119 -13.69 -13.56 9.34
N LEU A 120 -14.53 -12.64 9.83
CA LEU A 120 -14.27 -11.21 9.73
C LEU A 120 -13.03 -10.79 10.53
N ALA A 121 -12.78 -11.40 11.69
CA ALA A 121 -11.57 -11.19 12.47
C ALA A 121 -10.33 -11.69 11.73
N ALA A 122 -10.36 -12.90 11.18
CA ALA A 122 -9.24 -13.46 10.42
C ALA A 122 -8.93 -12.64 9.15
N GLN A 123 -9.96 -12.20 8.43
CA GLN A 123 -9.79 -11.33 7.27
C GLN A 123 -9.19 -9.97 7.66
N ARG A 124 -9.70 -9.34 8.74
CA ARG A 124 -9.16 -8.08 9.26
C ARG A 124 -7.69 -8.21 9.65
N ASP A 125 -7.36 -9.30 10.33
CA ASP A 125 -6.01 -9.59 10.79
C ASP A 125 -5.05 -9.80 9.62
N LEU A 126 -5.47 -10.56 8.59
CA LEU A 126 -4.70 -10.73 7.36
C LEU A 126 -4.45 -9.40 6.65
N LEU A 127 -5.49 -8.57 6.49
CA LEU A 127 -5.37 -7.26 5.86
C LEU A 127 -4.44 -6.34 6.65
N ARG A 128 -4.53 -6.37 7.98
CA ARG A 128 -3.65 -5.58 8.85
C ARG A 128 -2.18 -5.98 8.70
N ALA A 129 -1.89 -7.28 8.65
CA ALA A 129 -0.52 -7.75 8.40
C ALA A 129 -0.01 -7.39 7.01
N ALA A 130 -0.87 -7.46 5.98
CA ALA A 130 -0.49 -7.06 4.62
C ALA A 130 -0.17 -5.55 4.54
N LEU A 131 -0.92 -4.71 5.27
CA LEU A 131 -0.63 -3.28 5.37
C LEU A 131 0.66 -2.99 6.15
N ASP A 132 0.94 -3.74 7.22
CA ASP A 132 2.20 -3.60 7.95
C ASP A 132 3.38 -3.99 7.04
N LEU A 133 3.28 -5.11 6.33
CA LEU A 133 4.27 -5.54 5.34
C LEU A 133 4.53 -4.44 4.30
N ARG A 134 3.46 -3.87 3.71
CA ARG A 134 3.59 -2.78 2.73
C ARG A 134 4.31 -1.57 3.32
N THR A 135 4.02 -1.24 4.59
CA THR A 135 4.67 -0.16 5.31
C THR A 135 6.16 -0.43 5.51
N ARG A 136 6.54 -1.66 5.89
CA ARG A 136 7.93 -2.08 6.03
C ARG A 136 8.69 -2.07 4.70
N GLN A 137 8.05 -2.51 3.62
CA GLN A 137 8.61 -2.42 2.27
C GLN A 137 8.92 -0.96 1.91
N GLN A 138 7.97 -0.05 2.13
CA GLN A 138 8.18 1.37 1.83
C GLN A 138 9.34 1.96 2.66
N GLN A 139 9.43 1.65 3.96
CA GLN A 139 10.52 2.12 4.81
C GLN A 139 11.90 1.66 4.31
N MET A 140 11.98 0.40 3.86
CA MET A 140 13.20 -0.15 3.28
C MET A 140 13.55 0.56 1.96
N THR A 141 12.58 0.71 1.06
CA THR A 141 12.78 1.41 -0.22
C THR A 141 13.20 2.86 -0.01
N ASP A 142 12.60 3.58 0.93
CA ASP A 142 12.98 4.96 1.25
C ASP A 142 14.40 5.04 1.81
N SER A 143 14.81 4.07 2.64
CA SER A 143 16.17 4.01 3.20
C SER A 143 17.22 3.73 2.12
N VAL A 144 16.89 2.82 1.18
CA VAL A 144 17.73 2.52 0.01
C VAL A 144 17.80 3.75 -0.92
N ALA A 145 16.69 4.41 -1.22
CA ALA A 145 16.65 5.59 -2.07
C ALA A 145 17.54 6.73 -1.51
N LYS A 146 17.48 6.97 -0.19
CA LYS A 146 18.37 7.91 0.50
C LYS A 146 19.84 7.54 0.38
N LEU A 147 20.17 6.25 0.49
CA LEU A 147 21.53 5.74 0.34
C LEU A 147 22.12 6.06 -1.05
N PHE A 148 21.29 5.94 -2.08
CA PHE A 148 21.66 6.20 -3.47
C PHE A 148 21.45 7.66 -3.90
N GLY A 149 21.02 8.54 -2.98
CA GLY A 149 20.75 9.95 -3.27
C GLY A 149 19.59 10.19 -4.23
N VAL A 150 18.68 9.22 -4.38
CA VAL A 150 17.51 9.31 -5.24
C VAL A 150 16.31 9.77 -4.39
N PRO A 151 15.49 10.74 -4.87
CA PRO A 151 14.29 11.16 -4.15
C PRO A 151 13.34 9.98 -3.91
N SER A 152 12.86 9.84 -2.66
CA SER A 152 11.89 8.81 -2.29
C SER A 152 10.46 9.29 -2.54
N GLN A 153 9.50 8.36 -2.61
CA GLN A 153 8.09 8.70 -2.79
C GLN A 153 7.56 9.60 -1.66
N ARG A 154 8.09 9.43 -0.45
CA ARG A 154 7.78 10.26 0.70
C ARG A 154 8.22 11.72 0.53
N ASP A 155 9.32 11.96 -0.16
CA ASP A 155 9.81 13.31 -0.43
C ASP A 155 8.87 14.02 -1.43
N PHE A 156 8.35 13.30 -2.43
CA PHE A 156 7.34 13.84 -3.35
C PHE A 156 5.99 14.14 -2.66
N ASP A 157 5.56 13.27 -1.75
CA ASP A 157 4.34 13.49 -0.97
C ASP A 157 4.47 14.73 -0.07
N GLU A 158 5.64 14.92 0.55
CA GLU A 158 5.94 16.10 1.37
C GLU A 158 5.98 17.39 0.54
N LEU A 159 6.60 17.35 -0.64
CA LEU A 159 6.58 18.50 -1.57
C LEU A 159 5.14 18.85 -1.98
N THR A 160 4.33 17.84 -2.29
CA THR A 160 2.92 18.03 -2.64
C THR A 160 2.15 18.66 -1.48
N ARG A 161 2.40 18.21 -0.25
CA ARG A 161 1.81 18.78 0.97
C ARG A 161 2.19 20.25 1.15
N GLN A 162 3.47 20.58 1.04
CA GLN A 162 3.97 21.96 1.17
C GLN A 162 3.37 22.86 0.09
N ILE A 163 3.29 22.41 -1.17
CA ILE A 163 2.62 23.15 -2.24
C ILE A 163 1.15 23.42 -1.88
N THR A 164 0.47 22.45 -1.27
CA THR A 164 -0.94 22.59 -0.90
C THR A 164 -1.12 23.57 0.25
N GLU A 165 -0.25 23.52 1.27
CA GLU A 165 -0.20 24.47 2.38
C GLU A 165 0.09 25.89 1.90
N LEU A 166 1.10 26.07 1.04
CA LEU A 166 1.42 27.36 0.43
C LEU A 166 0.25 27.93 -0.39
N ARG A 167 -0.45 27.09 -1.17
CA ARG A 167 -1.66 27.52 -1.90
C ARG A 167 -2.77 27.94 -0.94
N ARG A 168 -2.91 27.28 0.21
CA ARG A 168 -3.90 27.64 1.23
C ARG A 168 -3.55 28.96 1.91
N GLU A 169 -2.29 29.16 2.26
CA GLU A 169 -1.78 30.40 2.84
C GLU A 169 -1.92 31.57 1.87
N LEU A 170 -1.56 31.38 0.59
CA LEU A 170 -1.72 32.40 -0.45
C LEU A 170 -3.19 32.83 -0.60
N ARG A 171 -4.13 31.87 -0.60
CA ARG A 171 -5.57 32.17 -0.62
C ARG A 171 -6.05 32.87 0.67
N ALA A 172 -5.50 32.52 1.82
CA ALA A 172 -5.83 33.18 3.09
C ALA A 172 -5.32 34.62 3.12
N SER A 173 -4.08 34.85 2.68
CA SER A 173 -3.49 36.20 2.53
C SER A 173 -4.25 37.04 1.51
N GLY A 174 -4.64 36.46 0.36
CA GLY A 174 -5.49 37.13 -0.62
C GLY A 174 -6.88 37.50 -0.08
N ARG A 175 -7.50 36.63 0.72
CA ARG A 175 -8.78 36.93 1.40
C ARG A 175 -8.64 37.99 2.49
N ASN A 176 -7.53 38.02 3.23
CA ASN A 176 -7.26 39.06 4.23
C ASN A 176 -6.99 40.42 3.57
N ALA A 177 -6.35 40.45 2.40
CA ALA A 177 -6.20 41.66 1.59
C ALA A 177 -7.54 42.15 1.01
N MET A 178 -8.46 41.23 0.70
CA MET A 178 -9.79 41.55 0.14
C MET A 178 -10.85 41.86 1.23
N ARG A 179 -10.56 41.65 2.52
CA ARG A 179 -11.48 41.94 3.63
C ARG A 179 -11.47 43.45 3.87
N PRO A 180 -12.49 44.20 3.42
CA PRO A 180 -12.46 45.65 3.51
C PRO A 180 -12.59 46.07 4.97
N LYS A 181 -12.09 47.28 5.23
CA LYS A 181 -12.09 48.07 6.45
C LYS A 181 -13.52 48.34 6.98
N VAL A 182 -14.30 47.30 7.32
CA VAL A 182 -15.69 47.44 7.81
C VAL A 182 -15.75 47.90 9.28
N GLN A 183 -14.61 48.03 9.97
CA GLN A 183 -14.57 48.62 11.32
C GLN A 183 -14.38 50.15 11.35
N ALA A 184 -14.28 50.83 10.19
CA ALA A 184 -14.12 52.30 10.15
C ALA A 184 -15.44 53.07 10.06
N ALA A 185 -16.59 52.43 10.25
CA ALA A 185 -17.90 53.09 10.27
C ALA A 185 -18.70 52.67 11.51
N SER A 186 -18.24 53.09 12.69
CA SER A 186 -19.18 53.37 13.79
C SER A 186 -19.65 54.82 13.66
N PRO A 187 -20.94 55.13 13.79
CA PRO A 187 -21.47 56.46 13.49
C PRO A 187 -20.98 57.49 14.52
N HIS A 188 -20.55 58.65 14.00
CA HIS A 188 -20.28 59.86 14.74
C HIS A 188 -21.44 60.21 15.69
N SER A 189 -21.20 60.17 17.00
CA SER A 189 -22.02 60.86 17.98
C SER A 189 -21.60 62.34 18.02
N HIS A 190 -22.31 63.22 17.31
CA HIS A 190 -22.23 64.65 17.58
C HIS A 190 -23.45 65.41 17.06
N GLY A 191 -24.11 66.16 17.95
CA GLY A 191 -25.00 67.26 17.61
C GLY A 191 -26.50 67.03 17.85
N ARG A 192 -26.97 67.36 19.06
CA ARG A 192 -28.28 67.99 19.23
C ARG A 192 -28.20 69.01 20.38
N ASP A 193 -27.97 70.25 19.95
CA ASP A 193 -28.58 71.51 20.39
C ASP A 193 -28.81 71.75 21.89
N GLU A 194 -27.90 72.56 22.45
CA GLU A 194 -28.10 73.94 22.96
C GLU A 194 -29.15 74.26 24.06
N PRO A 195 -28.91 75.36 24.84
CA PRO A 195 -29.51 75.64 26.16
C PRO A 195 -30.96 76.16 26.16
#